data_AF-A0A100YXM5-F1
#
_entry.id   AF-A0A100YXM5-F1
#
_cell.length_a   1.000
_cell.length_b   1.000
_cell.length_c   1.000
_cell.angle_alpha   90.00
_cell.angle_beta   90.00
_cell.angle_gamma   90.00
#
_symmetry.space_group_name_H-M   'P 1'
#
loop_
_entity.id
_entity.type
_entity.pdbx_description
1 polymer ?
#
loop_
_entity_poly.entity_id
_entity_poly.type
_entity_poly.pdbx_seq_one_letter_code
_entity_poly.pdbx_strand_id
1 'polypeptide(L)'
;MQQGSQGLVELVLSSENFFDFLATIQFLDSVTSYNSDQIQSLVDLTTELSSTQEDLNSQLAQAETERQNAQDVLDSAVAAREALQQQMAEEQAAQQAEAEAALQEAAQSEGETFQTESGNTATVEVPESSTSSSSDSRSSNSSSENVNWQSDKDSFVAQWGARIDAYLAGSPLAGYGSTFAAAAWDYGIDPRLSPAISAVESSKGLYCAYSHNAWGWGSVSWSSWETAIYAHTAGLASGYGGYLTYSMAQKYCPPNAAAWYSSVAANMAMI
;
A
#
# COMPACT_ATOMS: atom_id res chain seq x y z
N MET A 1 -55.94 -25.28 -46.59
CA MET A 1 -55.26 -25.84 -47.78
C MET A 1 -56.16 -26.86 -48.49
N GLN A 2 -57.21 -26.43 -49.20
CA GLN A 2 -58.15 -27.37 -49.89
C GLN A 2 -58.33 -27.08 -51.39
N GLN A 3 -57.61 -26.11 -51.96
CA GLN A 3 -57.70 -25.80 -53.40
C GLN A 3 -56.64 -26.50 -54.26
N GLY A 4 -55.57 -27.05 -53.67
CA GLY A 4 -54.51 -27.74 -54.43
C GLY A 4 -54.86 -29.18 -54.84
N SER A 5 -55.78 -29.87 -54.15
CA SER A 5 -56.06 -31.29 -54.42
C SER A 5 -56.92 -31.52 -55.66
N GLN A 6 -57.78 -30.56 -56.03
CA GLN A 6 -58.69 -30.70 -57.18
C GLN A 6 -57.94 -30.65 -58.53
N GLY A 7 -56.95 -29.76 -58.68
CA GLY A 7 -56.16 -29.65 -59.92
C GLY A 7 -55.16 -30.78 -60.14
N LEU A 8 -54.67 -31.41 -59.06
CA LEU A 8 -53.76 -32.56 -59.14
C LEU A 8 -54.47 -33.82 -59.63
N VAL A 9 -55.73 -34.02 -59.21
CA VAL A 9 -56.57 -35.12 -59.69
C VAL A 9 -56.85 -34.96 -61.18
N GLU A 10 -57.06 -33.74 -61.67
CA GLU A 10 -57.28 -33.46 -63.09
C GLU A 10 -55.99 -33.62 -63.94
N LEU A 11 -54.82 -33.24 -63.42
CA LEU A 11 -53.51 -33.47 -64.06
C LEU A 11 -53.18 -34.97 -64.17
N VAL A 12 -53.48 -35.74 -63.13
CA VAL A 12 -53.29 -37.20 -63.10
C VAL A 12 -54.28 -37.91 -64.05
N LEU A 13 -55.51 -37.40 -64.21
CA LEU A 13 -56.52 -37.96 -65.11
C LEU A 13 -56.38 -37.53 -66.58
N SER A 14 -55.57 -36.51 -66.87
CA SER A 14 -55.29 -36.00 -68.23
C SER A 14 -54.02 -36.61 -68.86
N SER A 15 -53.37 -37.56 -68.19
CA SER A 15 -52.20 -38.27 -68.72
C SER A 15 -52.57 -39.13 -69.94
N GLU A 16 -51.91 -38.95 -71.08
CA GLU A 16 -52.28 -39.56 -72.37
C GLU A 16 -52.01 -41.08 -72.45
N ASN A 17 -51.10 -41.61 -71.62
CA ASN A 17 -50.79 -43.03 -71.54
C ASN A 17 -50.33 -43.43 -70.12
N PHE A 18 -50.28 -44.74 -69.85
CA PHE A 18 -49.91 -45.31 -68.55
C PHE A 18 -48.48 -44.92 -68.09
N PHE A 19 -47.58 -44.67 -69.03
CA PHE A 19 -46.20 -44.29 -68.72
C PHE A 19 -46.10 -42.84 -68.24
N ASP A 20 -46.84 -41.92 -68.87
CA ASP A 20 -46.94 -40.51 -68.44
C ASP A 20 -47.68 -40.39 -67.10
N PHE A 21 -48.67 -41.25 -66.86
CA PHE A 21 -49.33 -41.36 -65.55
C PHE A 21 -48.33 -41.80 -64.45
N LEU A 22 -47.53 -42.85 -64.70
CA LEU A 22 -46.50 -43.32 -63.76
C LEU A 22 -45.42 -42.26 -63.50
N ALA A 23 -44.95 -41.58 -64.55
CA ALA A 23 -43.96 -40.51 -64.44
C ALA A 23 -44.49 -39.30 -63.65
N THR A 24 -45.76 -38.93 -63.87
CA THR A 24 -46.43 -37.85 -63.14
C THR A 24 -46.62 -38.20 -61.66
N ILE A 25 -46.98 -39.45 -61.34
CA ILE A 25 -47.08 -39.92 -59.95
C ILE A 25 -45.71 -39.96 -59.27
N GLN A 26 -44.66 -40.45 -59.93
CA GLN A 26 -43.29 -40.45 -59.38
C GLN A 26 -42.75 -39.03 -59.18
N PHE A 27 -43.04 -38.11 -60.10
CA PHE A 27 -42.67 -36.70 -59.96
C PHE A 27 -43.41 -36.05 -58.79
N LEU A 28 -44.73 -36.28 -58.66
CA LEU A 28 -45.52 -35.77 -57.54
C LEU A 28 -45.07 -36.34 -56.19
N ASP A 29 -44.68 -37.61 -56.13
CA ASP A 29 -44.11 -38.24 -54.94
C ASP A 29 -42.76 -37.61 -54.58
N SER A 30 -41.88 -37.42 -55.57
CA SER A 30 -40.58 -36.77 -55.37
C SER A 30 -40.70 -35.31 -54.93
N VAL A 31 -41.63 -34.55 -55.51
CA VAL A 31 -41.87 -33.15 -55.13
C VAL A 31 -42.54 -33.06 -53.75
N THR A 32 -43.47 -33.95 -53.45
CA THR A 32 -44.09 -34.03 -52.11
C THR A 32 -43.05 -34.39 -51.06
N SER A 33 -42.19 -35.38 -51.31
CA SER A 33 -41.09 -35.75 -50.40
C SER A 33 -40.13 -34.59 -50.20
N TYR A 34 -39.66 -33.94 -51.27
CA TYR A 34 -38.77 -32.79 -51.18
C TYR A 34 -39.42 -31.63 -50.41
N ASN A 35 -40.69 -31.31 -50.68
CA ASN A 35 -41.40 -30.27 -49.96
C ASN A 35 -41.60 -30.61 -48.49
N SER A 36 -41.89 -31.88 -48.16
CA SER A 36 -41.97 -32.37 -46.79
C SER A 36 -40.62 -32.25 -46.06
N ASP A 37 -39.52 -32.60 -46.71
CA ASP A 37 -38.16 -32.47 -46.15
C ASP A 37 -37.79 -30.99 -45.91
N GLN A 38 -38.13 -30.09 -46.85
CA GLN A 38 -37.91 -28.66 -46.68
C GLN A 38 -38.78 -28.06 -45.56
N ILE A 39 -40.04 -28.50 -45.42
CA ILE A 39 -40.89 -28.10 -44.30
C ILE A 39 -40.29 -28.57 -42.98
N GLN A 40 -39.79 -29.81 -42.90
CA GLN A 40 -39.15 -30.31 -41.68
C GLN A 40 -37.89 -29.51 -41.34
N SER A 41 -37.05 -29.20 -42.32
CA SER A 41 -35.87 -28.36 -42.12
C SER A 41 -36.23 -26.94 -41.63
N LEU A 42 -37.30 -26.34 -42.15
CA LEU A 42 -37.78 -25.04 -41.67
C LEU A 42 -38.32 -25.11 -40.24
N VAL A 43 -39.00 -26.21 -39.88
CA VAL A 43 -39.45 -26.46 -38.50
C VAL A 43 -38.25 -26.57 -37.57
N ASP A 44 -37.24 -27.35 -37.94
CA ASP A 44 -36.03 -27.54 -37.13
C ASP A 44 -35.27 -26.22 -36.92
N LEU A 45 -35.09 -25.43 -38.00
CA LEU A 45 -34.48 -24.10 -37.91
C LEU A 45 -35.29 -23.13 -37.03
N THR A 46 -36.63 -23.21 -37.09
CA THR A 46 -37.50 -22.39 -36.24
C THR A 46 -37.33 -22.76 -34.77
N THR A 47 -37.23 -24.06 -34.46
CA THR A 47 -36.97 -24.55 -33.11
C THR A 47 -35.58 -24.13 -32.62
N GLU A 48 -34.54 -24.26 -33.44
CA GLU A 48 -33.18 -23.84 -33.09
C GLU A 48 -33.09 -22.33 -32.85
N LEU A 49 -33.72 -21.51 -33.70
CA LEU A 49 -33.77 -20.06 -33.53
C LEU A 49 -34.47 -19.68 -32.22
N SER A 50 -35.60 -20.33 -31.91
CA SER A 50 -36.31 -20.11 -30.64
C SER A 50 -35.44 -20.44 -29.44
N SER A 51 -34.76 -21.60 -29.45
CA SER A 51 -33.85 -22.01 -28.39
C SER A 51 -32.68 -21.03 -28.23
N THR A 52 -32.08 -20.61 -29.35
CA THR A 52 -30.97 -19.65 -29.35
C THR A 52 -31.40 -18.29 -28.81
N GLN A 53 -32.61 -17.85 -29.13
CA GLN A 53 -33.16 -16.60 -28.64
C GLN A 53 -33.41 -16.65 -27.11
N GLU A 54 -33.90 -17.76 -26.59
CA GLU A 54 -34.08 -17.97 -25.15
C GLU A 54 -32.73 -17.99 -24.42
N ASP A 55 -31.74 -18.71 -24.95
CA ASP A 55 -30.39 -18.78 -24.38
C ASP A 55 -29.71 -17.40 -24.38
N LEU A 56 -29.81 -16.64 -25.46
CA LEU A 56 -29.24 -15.31 -25.55
C LEU A 56 -29.89 -14.34 -24.54
N ASN A 57 -31.21 -14.40 -24.39
CA ASN A 57 -31.93 -13.58 -23.40
C ASN A 57 -31.50 -13.94 -21.96
N SER A 58 -31.31 -15.23 -21.68
CA SER A 58 -30.81 -15.70 -20.38
C SER A 58 -29.38 -15.21 -20.10
N GLN A 59 -28.49 -15.33 -21.09
CA GLN A 59 -27.11 -14.84 -20.99
C GLN A 59 -27.04 -13.32 -20.80
N LEU A 60 -27.88 -12.55 -21.51
CA LEU A 60 -27.95 -11.09 -21.33
C LEU A 60 -28.41 -10.71 -19.92
N ALA A 61 -29.40 -11.42 -19.36
CA ALA A 61 -29.86 -11.17 -17.99
C ALA A 61 -28.78 -11.51 -16.95
N GLN A 62 -28.05 -12.60 -17.16
CA GLN A 62 -26.91 -12.99 -16.31
C GLN A 62 -25.78 -11.96 -16.39
N ALA A 63 -25.36 -11.58 -17.59
CA ALA A 63 -24.31 -10.60 -17.81
C ALA A 63 -24.66 -9.23 -17.19
N GLU A 64 -25.91 -8.79 -17.28
CA GLU A 64 -26.36 -7.55 -16.64
C GLU A 64 -26.33 -7.65 -15.11
N THR A 65 -26.70 -8.80 -14.55
CA THR A 65 -26.61 -9.04 -13.10
C THR A 65 -25.15 -9.05 -12.64
N GLU A 66 -24.26 -9.73 -13.38
CA GLU A 66 -22.83 -9.75 -13.11
C GLU A 66 -22.20 -8.36 -13.21
N ARG A 67 -22.59 -7.56 -14.21
CA ARG A 67 -22.15 -6.17 -14.37
C ARG A 67 -22.57 -5.32 -13.18
N GLN A 68 -23.81 -5.46 -12.70
CA GLN A 68 -24.29 -4.74 -11.52
C GLN A 68 -23.53 -5.15 -10.26
N ASN A 69 -23.36 -6.45 -10.03
CA ASN A 69 -22.59 -6.97 -8.90
C ASN A 69 -21.12 -6.48 -8.95
N ALA A 70 -20.50 -6.48 -10.13
CA ALA A 70 -19.13 -5.99 -10.30
C ALA A 70 -19.04 -4.48 -10.00
N GLN A 71 -20.02 -3.69 -10.43
CA GLN A 71 -20.09 -2.27 -10.14
C GLN A 71 -20.22 -2.00 -8.63
N ASP A 72 -21.13 -2.72 -7.96
CA ASP A 72 -21.34 -2.57 -6.51
C ASP A 72 -20.08 -2.93 -5.70
N VAL A 73 -19.36 -3.97 -6.12
CA VAL A 73 -18.08 -4.36 -5.49
C VAL A 73 -17.00 -3.31 -5.72
N LEU A 74 -16.91 -2.74 -6.93
CA LEU A 74 -15.96 -1.66 -7.23
C LEU A 74 -16.26 -0.40 -6.41
N ASP A 75 -17.52 0.00 -6.32
CA ASP A 75 -17.94 1.18 -5.55
C ASP A 75 -17.66 0.98 -4.05
N SER A 76 -17.92 -0.23 -3.53
CA SER A 76 -17.57 -0.59 -2.15
C SER A 76 -16.05 -0.57 -1.91
N ALA A 77 -15.25 -1.08 -2.84
CA ALA A 77 -13.79 -1.08 -2.73
C ALA A 77 -13.20 0.34 -2.80
N VAL A 78 -13.76 1.21 -3.66
CA VAL A 78 -13.37 2.62 -3.75
C VAL A 78 -13.74 3.35 -2.45
N ALA A 79 -14.96 3.18 -1.94
CA ALA A 79 -15.37 3.79 -0.69
C ALA A 79 -14.49 3.34 0.50
N ALA A 80 -14.13 2.06 0.57
CA ALA A 80 -13.23 1.54 1.59
C ALA A 80 -11.83 2.15 1.49
N ARG A 81 -11.29 2.29 0.27
CA ARG A 81 -10.00 2.96 0.03
C ARG A 81 -10.04 4.43 0.43
N GLU A 82 -11.10 5.14 0.07
CA GLU A 82 -11.26 6.56 0.40
C GLU A 82 -11.38 6.77 1.91
N ALA A 83 -12.15 5.93 2.60
CA ALA A 83 -12.26 5.96 4.06
C ALA A 83 -10.90 5.72 4.74
N LEU A 84 -10.13 4.72 4.28
CA LEU A 84 -8.78 4.46 4.79
C LEU A 84 -7.83 5.64 4.50
N GLN A 85 -7.92 6.25 3.32
CA GLN A 85 -7.11 7.40 2.96
C GLN A 85 -7.44 8.62 3.82
N GLN A 86 -8.72 8.87 4.09
CA GLN A 86 -9.17 9.94 4.99
C GLN A 86 -8.68 9.68 6.41
N GLN A 87 -8.83 8.46 6.93
CA GLN A 87 -8.34 8.11 8.26
C GLN A 87 -6.82 8.33 8.38
N MET A 88 -6.03 7.87 7.41
CA MET A 88 -4.58 8.10 7.42
C MET A 88 -4.23 9.59 7.35
N ALA A 89 -4.96 10.39 6.58
CA ALA A 89 -4.73 11.83 6.48
C ALA A 89 -5.10 12.56 7.79
N GLU A 90 -6.19 12.16 8.45
CA GLU A 90 -6.59 12.69 9.75
C GLU A 90 -5.56 12.33 10.85
N GLU A 91 -5.10 11.08 10.88
CA GLU A 91 -4.05 10.63 11.82
C GLU A 91 -2.73 11.39 11.59
N GLN A 92 -2.32 11.59 10.33
CA GLN A 92 -1.14 12.39 10.00
C GLN A 92 -1.30 13.86 10.39
N ALA A 93 -2.46 14.46 10.14
CA ALA A 93 -2.74 15.84 10.51
C ALA A 93 -2.74 16.02 12.04
N ALA A 94 -3.31 15.06 12.78
CA ALA A 94 -3.26 15.05 14.23
C ALA A 94 -1.83 14.95 14.77
N GLN A 95 -1.02 14.01 14.24
CA GLN A 95 0.39 13.86 14.60
C GLN A 95 1.21 15.12 14.29
N GLN A 96 0.96 15.78 13.16
CA GLN A 96 1.61 17.04 12.81
C GLN A 96 1.23 18.17 13.76
N ALA A 97 -0.06 18.31 14.09
CA ALA A 97 -0.52 19.32 15.04
C ALA A 97 0.07 19.11 16.45
N GLU A 98 0.16 17.86 16.91
CA GLU A 98 0.82 17.51 18.18
C GLU A 98 2.31 17.82 18.15
N ALA A 99 3.00 17.49 17.04
CA ALA A 99 4.41 17.80 16.85
C ALA A 99 4.67 19.32 16.85
N GLU A 100 3.86 20.10 16.14
CA GLU A 100 3.98 21.56 16.09
C GLU A 100 3.74 22.19 17.47
N ALA A 101 2.72 21.72 18.20
CA ALA A 101 2.46 22.19 19.56
C ALA A 101 3.63 21.85 20.51
N ALA A 102 4.21 20.65 20.42
CA ALA A 102 5.37 20.25 21.20
C ALA A 102 6.60 21.11 20.90
N LEU A 103 6.85 21.42 19.62
CA LEU A 103 7.94 22.31 19.23
C LEU A 103 7.72 23.74 19.72
N GLN A 104 6.48 24.26 19.70
CA GLN A 104 6.16 25.59 20.24
C GLN A 104 6.35 25.66 21.76
N GLU A 105 5.97 24.61 22.49
CA GLU A 105 6.21 24.50 23.93
C GLU A 105 7.71 24.44 24.23
N ALA A 106 8.45 23.60 23.51
CA ALA A 106 9.90 23.49 23.66
C ALA A 106 10.63 24.80 23.34
N ALA A 107 10.19 25.54 22.32
CA ALA A 107 10.77 26.84 21.96
C ALA A 107 10.67 27.90 23.07
N GLN A 108 9.71 27.79 24.00
CA GLN A 108 9.63 28.69 25.15
C GLN A 108 10.72 28.41 26.20
N SER A 109 11.34 27.23 26.16
CA SER A 109 12.38 26.77 27.06
C SER A 109 13.68 26.43 26.32
N GLU A 110 13.85 26.92 25.09
CA GLU A 110 15.05 26.69 24.29
C GLU A 110 16.31 27.14 25.04
N GLY A 111 17.31 26.27 25.10
CA GLY A 111 18.55 26.52 25.85
C GLY A 111 18.45 26.25 27.36
N GLU A 112 17.26 26.01 27.91
CA GLU A 112 17.12 25.50 29.28
C GLU A 112 17.51 24.01 29.35
N THR A 113 17.62 23.48 30.57
CA THR A 113 18.01 22.08 30.79
C THR A 113 16.88 21.25 31.37
N PHE A 114 16.76 20.01 30.93
CA PHE A 114 15.80 19.03 31.46
C PHE A 114 16.49 17.72 31.85
N GLN A 115 15.80 16.91 32.67
CA GLN A 115 16.26 15.57 33.03
C GLN A 115 15.71 14.54 32.04
N THR A 116 16.62 13.77 31.46
CA THR A 116 16.30 12.63 30.59
C THR A 116 15.97 11.38 31.41
N GLU A 117 15.42 10.35 30.78
CA GLU A 117 15.11 9.09 31.48
C GLU A 117 16.36 8.36 31.97
N SER A 118 17.49 8.52 31.28
CA SER A 118 18.78 8.01 31.75
C SER A 118 19.27 8.67 33.06
N GLY A 119 18.61 9.75 33.52
CA GLY A 119 19.00 10.55 34.67
C GLY A 119 20.07 11.60 34.35
N ASN A 120 20.35 11.84 33.07
CA ASN A 120 21.28 12.87 32.63
C ASN A 120 20.56 14.20 32.36
N THR A 121 21.31 15.28 32.50
CA THR A 121 20.88 16.63 32.11
C THR A 121 21.14 16.85 30.62
N ALA A 122 20.09 17.16 29.86
CA ALA A 122 20.17 17.58 28.46
C ALA A 122 19.67 19.01 28.29
N THR A 123 20.11 19.68 27.23
CA THR A 123 19.64 21.02 26.85
C THR A 123 18.49 20.89 25.87
N VAL A 124 17.47 21.73 26.01
CA VAL A 124 16.35 21.80 25.07
C VAL A 124 16.86 22.41 23.75
N GLU A 125 16.81 21.61 22.69
CA GLU A 125 17.14 22.03 21.33
C GLU A 125 15.88 22.04 20.46
N VAL A 126 15.72 23.07 19.63
CA VAL A 126 14.64 23.15 18.63
C VAL A 126 15.26 22.99 17.24
N PRO A 127 14.67 22.16 16.35
CA PRO A 127 15.16 22.06 14.99
C PRO A 127 15.09 23.43 14.29
N GLU A 128 16.22 23.95 13.80
CA GLU A 128 16.19 25.14 12.96
C GLU A 128 15.40 24.83 11.68
N SER A 129 14.37 25.63 11.39
CA SER A 129 13.70 25.59 10.10
C SER A 129 14.74 25.89 9.01
N SER A 130 15.08 24.88 8.22
CA SER A 130 15.89 25.03 7.01
C SER A 130 15.11 25.89 6.02
N THR A 131 15.17 27.20 6.20
CA THR A 131 14.60 28.19 5.28
C THR A 131 15.53 28.30 4.09
N SER A 132 15.51 27.29 3.23
CA SER A 132 16.05 27.37 1.88
C SER A 132 14.90 27.23 0.89
N SER A 133 14.07 28.27 0.86
CA SER A 133 13.34 28.65 -0.35
C SER A 133 14.37 28.97 -1.44
N SER A 134 14.74 27.97 -2.22
CA SER A 134 15.40 28.16 -3.51
C SER A 134 14.87 27.10 -4.46
N SER A 135 13.85 27.52 -5.19
CA SER A 135 13.45 26.91 -6.44
C SER A 135 14.63 26.94 -7.40
N ASP A 136 15.46 25.90 -7.42
CA ASP A 136 16.30 25.58 -8.56
C ASP A 136 16.57 24.07 -8.63
N SER A 137 16.07 23.48 -9.71
CA SER A 137 16.39 22.14 -10.15
C SER A 137 17.88 22.07 -10.47
N ARG A 138 18.68 21.44 -9.60
CA ARG A 138 19.80 20.53 -9.90
C ARG A 138 20.62 20.25 -8.63
N SER A 139 20.45 19.05 -8.10
CA SER A 139 21.42 18.31 -7.28
C SER A 139 22.10 19.07 -6.12
N SER A 140 21.53 18.95 -4.92
CA SER A 140 22.30 19.01 -3.67
C SER A 140 21.51 18.37 -2.52
N ASN A 141 22.06 17.28 -1.96
CA ASN A 141 21.68 16.69 -0.68
C ASN A 141 21.45 17.77 0.39
N SER A 142 20.26 17.77 1.00
CA SER A 142 19.97 18.58 2.18
C SER A 142 18.94 17.88 3.06
N SER A 143 19.42 17.31 4.17
CA SER A 143 18.84 17.19 5.53
C SER A 143 17.36 16.81 5.78
N SER A 144 16.51 16.64 4.77
CA SER A 144 15.10 16.27 4.93
C SER A 144 14.66 15.22 3.88
N GLU A 145 15.58 14.36 3.47
CA GLU A 145 15.24 13.23 2.61
C GLU A 145 14.43 12.21 3.41
N ASN A 146 13.18 12.01 2.98
CA ASN A 146 12.35 10.90 3.44
C ASN A 146 13.10 9.58 3.28
N VAL A 147 13.01 8.68 4.26
CA VAL A 147 13.78 7.43 4.28
C VAL A 147 13.38 6.56 3.08
N ASN A 148 14.31 6.33 2.16
CA ASN A 148 14.04 5.54 0.96
C ASN A 148 14.22 4.04 1.20
N TRP A 149 13.10 3.38 1.50
CA TRP A 149 13.02 1.93 1.69
C TRP A 149 12.99 1.10 0.40
N GLN A 150 13.01 1.74 -0.77
CA GLN A 150 12.98 1.04 -2.08
C GLN A 150 14.38 0.63 -2.58
N SER A 151 15.44 1.08 -1.91
CA SER A 151 16.82 0.67 -2.19
C SER A 151 17.12 -0.73 -1.65
N ASP A 152 18.20 -1.36 -2.09
CA ASP A 152 18.68 -2.58 -1.45
C ASP A 152 19.37 -2.27 -0.10
N LYS A 153 19.46 -3.28 0.77
CA LYS A 153 20.03 -3.13 2.11
C LYS A 153 21.45 -2.57 2.10
N ASP A 154 22.30 -3.00 1.18
CA ASP A 154 23.70 -2.58 1.16
C ASP A 154 23.82 -1.11 0.80
N SER A 155 23.05 -0.65 -0.20
CA SER A 155 22.93 0.76 -0.57
C SER A 155 22.37 1.61 0.57
N PHE A 156 21.32 1.13 1.25
CA PHE A 156 20.74 1.80 2.41
C PHE A 156 21.76 1.96 3.54
N VAL A 157 22.46 0.88 3.89
CA VAL A 157 23.46 0.86 4.95
C VAL A 157 24.67 1.73 4.60
N ALA A 158 25.08 1.76 3.34
CA ALA A 158 26.16 2.64 2.89
C ALA A 158 25.78 4.12 3.01
N GLN A 159 24.58 4.50 2.55
CA GLN A 159 24.10 5.88 2.61
C GLN A 159 23.92 6.36 4.05
N TRP A 160 23.11 5.64 4.83
CA TRP A 160 22.78 6.06 6.20
C TRP A 160 23.94 5.82 7.15
N GLY A 161 24.71 4.75 6.96
CA GLY A 161 25.87 4.47 7.80
C GLY A 161 26.90 5.60 7.75
N ALA A 162 27.19 6.13 6.56
CA ALA A 162 28.12 7.25 6.42
C ALA A 162 27.61 8.54 7.09
N ARG A 163 26.32 8.85 6.97
CA ARG A 163 25.70 10.01 7.62
C ARG A 163 25.74 9.91 9.14
N ILE A 164 25.36 8.74 9.66
CA ILE A 164 25.36 8.47 11.10
C ILE A 164 26.79 8.47 11.64
N ASP A 165 27.76 7.89 10.95
CA ASP A 165 29.17 7.92 11.39
C ASP A 165 29.72 9.33 11.45
N ALA A 166 29.41 10.17 10.46
CA ALA A 166 29.80 11.58 10.48
C ALA A 166 29.19 12.30 11.70
N TYR A 167 27.92 12.04 11.99
CA TYR A 167 27.24 12.60 13.15
C TYR A 167 27.80 12.08 14.49
N LEU A 168 28.21 10.81 14.57
CA LEU A 168 28.75 10.18 15.78
C LEU A 168 30.25 10.43 15.99
N ALA A 169 30.93 11.08 15.05
CA ALA A 169 32.36 11.31 15.10
C ALA A 169 32.82 11.95 16.43
N GLY A 170 33.87 11.35 17.03
CA GLY A 170 34.43 11.82 18.29
C GLY A 170 33.69 11.36 19.55
N SER A 171 32.61 10.59 19.44
CA SER A 171 31.92 9.98 20.58
C SER A 171 32.31 8.51 20.80
N PRO A 172 31.94 7.89 21.94
CA PRO A 172 32.09 6.45 22.15
C PRO A 172 31.36 5.55 21.14
N LEU A 173 30.37 6.09 20.42
CA LEU A 173 29.63 5.42 19.35
C LEU A 173 30.21 5.68 17.95
N ALA A 174 31.33 6.40 17.82
CA ALA A 174 31.97 6.63 16.53
C ALA A 174 32.35 5.31 15.84
N GLY A 175 32.04 5.18 14.54
CA GLY A 175 32.32 3.98 13.75
C GLY A 175 31.21 2.93 13.77
N TYR A 176 30.10 3.17 14.49
CA TYR A 176 28.93 2.29 14.51
C TYR A 176 27.79 2.72 13.57
N GLY A 177 28.02 3.69 12.69
CA GLY A 177 27.01 4.21 11.77
C GLY A 177 26.40 3.13 10.89
N SER A 178 27.22 2.27 10.28
CA SER A 178 26.71 1.12 9.51
C SER A 178 25.91 0.13 10.37
N THR A 179 26.28 -0.05 11.65
CA THR A 179 25.54 -0.90 12.58
C THR A 179 24.16 -0.33 12.89
N PHE A 180 24.06 0.98 13.14
CA PHE A 180 22.78 1.68 13.30
C PHE A 180 21.90 1.57 12.06
N ALA A 181 22.48 1.81 10.87
CA ALA A 181 21.75 1.71 9.62
C ALA A 181 21.27 0.27 9.35
N ALA A 182 22.12 -0.73 9.62
CA ALA A 182 21.74 -2.14 9.44
C ALA A 182 20.63 -2.57 10.40
N ALA A 183 20.72 -2.18 11.67
CA ALA A 183 19.66 -2.43 12.65
C ALA A 183 18.35 -1.71 12.26
N ALA A 184 18.43 -0.45 11.83
CA ALA A 184 17.28 0.30 11.37
C ALA A 184 16.59 -0.37 10.18
N TRP A 185 17.38 -0.89 9.24
CA TRP A 185 16.87 -1.69 8.12
C TRP A 185 16.14 -2.95 8.60
N ASP A 186 16.77 -3.72 9.50
CA ASP A 186 16.25 -5.02 9.95
C ASP A 186 14.95 -4.90 10.74
N TYR A 187 14.72 -3.77 11.42
CA TYR A 187 13.54 -3.53 12.25
C TYR A 187 12.56 -2.49 11.70
N GLY A 188 12.85 -1.90 10.53
CA GLY A 188 11.95 -0.96 9.87
C GLY A 188 11.75 0.35 10.63
N ILE A 189 12.79 0.87 11.28
CA ILE A 189 12.74 2.19 11.96
C ILE A 189 13.52 3.24 11.18
N ASP A 190 13.21 4.52 11.40
CA ASP A 190 14.00 5.63 10.87
C ASP A 190 15.45 5.52 11.36
N PRO A 191 16.44 5.46 10.44
CA PRO A 191 17.84 5.25 10.79
C PRO A 191 18.44 6.38 11.64
N ARG A 192 17.81 7.56 11.67
CA ARG A 192 18.24 8.71 12.48
C ARG A 192 17.77 8.62 13.93
N LEU A 193 16.70 7.86 14.20
CA LEU A 193 16.00 7.90 15.49
C LEU A 193 16.88 7.41 16.64
N SER A 194 17.39 6.18 16.55
CA SER A 194 18.22 5.59 17.62
C SER A 194 19.52 6.38 17.89
N PRO A 195 20.30 6.83 16.89
CA PRO A 195 21.48 7.67 17.17
C PRO A 195 21.10 9.04 17.75
N ALA A 196 20.00 9.67 17.33
CA ALA A 196 19.55 10.94 17.91
C ALA A 196 19.15 10.80 19.39
N ILE A 197 18.40 9.75 19.75
CA ILE A 197 18.07 9.47 21.16
C ILE A 197 19.35 9.26 21.97
N SER A 198 20.36 8.57 21.44
CA SER A 198 21.63 8.37 22.15
C SER A 198 22.34 9.69 22.47
N ALA A 199 22.17 10.70 21.62
CA ALA A 199 22.74 12.03 21.83
C ALA A 199 22.04 12.77 22.96
N VAL A 200 20.70 12.77 22.95
CA VAL A 200 19.89 13.39 24.00
C VAL A 200 20.11 12.69 25.34
N GLU A 201 20.09 11.36 25.36
CA GLU A 201 20.16 10.58 26.60
C GLU A 201 21.57 10.53 27.21
N SER A 202 22.63 10.47 26.42
CA SER A 202 23.98 10.23 26.98
C SER A 202 25.12 10.95 26.29
N SER A 203 24.83 11.97 25.47
CA SER A 203 25.81 12.62 24.62
C SER A 203 26.56 11.60 23.74
N LYS A 204 25.79 10.74 23.07
CA LYS A 204 26.27 9.72 22.12
C LYS A 204 27.15 8.66 22.78
N GLY A 205 26.76 8.24 24.00
CA GLY A 205 27.43 7.21 24.78
C GLY A 205 28.51 7.69 25.74
N LEU A 206 28.69 9.01 25.90
CA LEU A 206 29.70 9.59 26.79
C LEU A 206 29.32 9.45 28.27
N TYR A 207 28.03 9.61 28.59
CA TYR A 207 27.51 9.58 29.96
C TYR A 207 26.49 8.45 30.12
N CYS A 208 26.96 7.22 30.20
CA CYS A 208 26.09 6.05 30.38
C CYS A 208 25.96 5.66 31.85
N ALA A 209 24.71 5.46 32.31
CA ALA A 209 24.44 4.90 33.64
C ALA A 209 24.89 3.43 33.77
N TYR A 210 24.88 2.68 32.66
CA TYR A 210 25.24 1.26 32.57
C TYR A 210 26.15 1.00 31.35
N SER A 211 26.93 -0.08 31.39
CA SER A 211 27.89 -0.38 30.31
C SER A 211 27.18 -0.59 28.97
N HIS A 212 27.65 0.12 27.94
CA HIS A 212 27.08 0.14 26.59
C HIS A 212 25.60 0.54 26.52
N ASN A 213 25.10 1.32 27.47
CA ASN A 213 23.71 1.80 27.49
C ASN A 213 23.62 3.31 27.21
N ALA A 214 23.59 3.67 25.94
CA ALA A 214 23.56 5.07 25.50
C ALA A 214 22.17 5.72 25.55
N TRP A 215 21.12 4.96 25.87
CA TRP A 215 19.72 5.43 25.78
C TRP A 215 18.99 5.48 27.13
N GLY A 216 19.67 5.14 28.23
CA GLY A 216 19.02 4.98 29.53
C GLY A 216 18.01 3.82 29.55
N TRP A 217 18.16 2.85 28.65
CA TRP A 217 17.15 1.84 28.40
C TRP A 217 17.16 0.80 29.51
N GLY A 218 16.21 0.92 30.45
CA GLY A 218 16.12 0.05 31.62
C GLY A 218 17.40 0.04 32.47
N SER A 219 17.47 -0.90 33.42
CA SER A 219 18.66 -1.12 34.27
C SER A 219 19.54 -2.23 33.72
N VAL A 220 19.98 -2.12 32.46
CA VAL A 220 20.73 -3.17 31.76
C VAL A 220 22.08 -2.67 31.26
N SER A 221 23.07 -3.57 31.30
CA SER A 221 24.36 -3.42 30.63
C SER A 221 24.47 -4.43 29.50
N TRP A 222 25.12 -4.04 28.40
CA TRP A 222 25.43 -4.94 27.29
C TRP A 222 26.92 -5.22 27.19
N SER A 223 27.26 -6.34 26.55
CA SER A 223 28.64 -6.75 26.30
C SER A 223 29.34 -5.91 25.23
N SER A 224 28.58 -5.26 24.35
CA SER A 224 29.09 -4.43 23.26
C SER A 224 28.07 -3.38 22.80
N TRP A 225 28.56 -2.32 22.14
CA TRP A 225 27.70 -1.34 21.47
C TRP A 225 26.84 -1.97 20.39
N GLU A 226 27.39 -2.88 19.59
CA GLU A 226 26.64 -3.55 18.52
C GLU A 226 25.41 -4.29 19.07
N THR A 227 25.60 -5.09 20.12
CA THR A 227 24.47 -5.79 20.78
C THR A 227 23.44 -4.80 21.32
N ALA A 228 23.91 -3.69 21.92
CA ALA A 228 23.03 -2.69 22.50
C ALA A 228 22.23 -1.93 21.43
N ILE A 229 22.85 -1.58 20.30
CA ILE A 229 22.20 -0.91 19.15
C ILE A 229 21.06 -1.78 18.62
N TYR A 230 21.33 -3.06 18.31
CA TYR A 230 20.30 -3.97 17.82
C TYR A 230 19.17 -4.16 18.85
N ALA A 231 19.49 -4.29 20.14
CA ALA A 231 18.49 -4.44 21.19
C ALA A 231 17.61 -3.19 21.34
N HIS A 232 18.21 -2.00 21.32
CA HIS A 232 17.47 -0.74 21.43
C HIS A 232 16.57 -0.52 20.21
N THR A 233 17.09 -0.71 19.00
CA THR A 233 16.32 -0.59 17.76
C THR A 233 15.14 -1.57 17.72
N ALA A 234 15.32 -2.82 18.14
CA ALA A 234 14.24 -3.79 18.28
C ALA A 234 13.18 -3.36 19.30
N GLY A 235 13.62 -2.78 20.42
CA GLY A 235 12.76 -2.24 21.46
C GLY A 235 11.89 -1.07 20.97
N LEU A 236 12.47 -0.16 20.18
CA LEU A 236 11.72 0.93 19.54
C LEU A 236 10.65 0.39 18.59
N ALA A 237 11.03 -0.50 17.66
CA ALA A 237 10.10 -1.06 16.68
C ALA A 237 8.90 -1.77 17.33
N SER A 238 9.14 -2.50 18.43
CA SER A 238 8.09 -3.24 19.14
C SER A 238 7.25 -2.40 20.10
N GLY A 239 7.85 -1.36 20.71
CA GLY A 239 7.23 -0.63 21.82
C GLY A 239 6.79 0.79 21.52
N TYR A 240 7.40 1.45 20.54
CA TYR A 240 7.28 2.90 20.31
C TYR A 240 6.93 3.26 18.87
N GLY A 241 7.20 2.35 17.93
CA GLY A 241 7.01 2.56 16.49
C GLY A 241 8.32 2.84 15.77
N GLY A 242 8.23 3.09 14.46
CA GLY A 242 9.39 3.27 13.60
C GLY A 242 9.86 4.71 13.42
N TYR A 243 9.11 5.71 13.89
CA TYR A 243 9.37 7.12 13.63
C TYR A 243 9.19 7.94 14.91
N LEU A 244 9.86 9.09 14.98
CA LEU A 244 9.65 10.04 16.07
C LEU A 244 8.23 10.61 16.00
N THR A 245 7.45 10.41 17.05
CA THR A 245 6.14 11.03 17.25
C THR A 245 6.09 11.69 18.63
N TYR A 246 5.17 12.63 18.81
CA TYR A 246 4.98 13.21 20.14
C TYR A 246 4.47 12.17 21.15
N SER A 247 3.58 11.27 20.73
CA SER A 247 3.12 10.14 21.57
C SER A 247 4.27 9.21 22.01
N MET A 248 5.27 9.00 21.17
CA MET A 248 6.49 8.29 21.54
C MET A 248 7.24 9.04 22.65
N ALA A 249 7.40 10.36 22.53
CA ALA A 249 8.05 11.18 23.56
C ALA A 249 7.29 11.17 24.89
N GLN A 250 5.95 11.21 24.87
CA GLN A 250 5.12 11.08 26.06
C GLN A 250 5.29 9.73 26.76
N LYS A 251 5.54 8.66 26.00
CA LYS A 251 5.82 7.33 26.54
C LYS A 251 7.27 7.18 27.01
N TYR A 252 8.21 7.81 26.30
CA TYR A 252 9.64 7.68 26.58
C TYR A 252 10.02 8.55 27.76
N CYS A 253 9.79 9.87 27.70
CA CYS A 253 10.14 10.83 28.75
C CYS A 253 8.92 11.67 29.20
N PRO A 254 7.95 11.07 29.92
CA PRO A 254 6.67 11.70 30.23
C PRO A 254 6.74 13.08 30.92
N PRO A 255 7.64 13.36 31.90
CA PRO A 255 7.67 14.67 32.55
C PRO A 255 8.21 15.79 31.65
N ASN A 256 8.98 15.45 30.60
CA ASN A 256 9.68 16.40 29.75
C ASN A 256 9.44 16.12 28.25
N ALA A 257 8.27 15.60 27.89
CA ALA A 257 8.00 15.05 26.56
C ALA A 257 8.24 16.05 25.42
N ALA A 258 7.82 17.31 25.58
CA ALA A 258 8.02 18.36 24.56
C ALA A 258 9.51 18.68 24.36
N ALA A 259 10.24 18.91 25.45
CA ALA A 259 11.68 19.16 25.44
C ALA A 259 12.45 17.98 24.83
N TRP A 260 12.10 16.75 25.21
CA TRP A 260 12.71 15.53 24.69
C TRP A 260 12.41 15.35 23.20
N TYR A 261 11.15 15.47 22.79
CA TYR A 261 10.72 15.38 21.39
C TYR A 261 11.49 16.37 20.52
N SER A 262 11.51 17.64 20.92
CA SER A 262 12.19 18.71 20.21
C SER A 262 13.69 18.45 20.06
N SER A 263 14.34 18.02 21.16
CA SER A 263 15.78 17.76 21.15
C SER A 263 16.15 16.54 20.30
N VAL A 264 15.34 15.48 20.32
CA VAL A 264 15.54 14.33 19.42
C VAL A 264 15.30 14.75 17.97
N ALA A 265 14.26 15.54 17.68
CA ALA A 265 14.01 16.06 16.34
C ALA A 265 15.17 16.93 15.83
N ALA A 266 15.74 17.79 16.68
CA ALA A 266 16.89 18.62 16.34
C ALA A 266 18.11 17.76 15.99
N ASN A 267 18.37 16.73 16.79
CA ASN A 267 19.46 15.78 16.55
C ASN A 267 19.24 14.93 15.28
N MET A 268 18.00 14.54 14.97
CA MET A 268 17.68 13.86 13.71
C MET A 268 17.92 14.76 12.49
N ALA A 269 17.69 16.07 12.59
CA ALA A 269 17.95 17.01 11.50
C ALA A 269 19.44 17.22 11.20
N MET A 270 20.33 16.89 12.16
CA MET A 270 21.79 16.95 11.99
C MET A 270 22.39 15.70 11.31
N ILE A 271 21.61 14.63 11.13
CA ILE A 271 22.03 13.37 10.49
C ILE A 271 21.58 13.37 9.03
#